data_AF-A0A2N5K620-F1
#
_entry.id   AF-A0A2N5K620-F1
#
_cell.length_a   1.000
_cell.length_b   1.000
_cell.length_c   1.000
_cell.angle_alpha   90.00
_cell.angle_beta   90.00
_cell.angle_gamma   90.00
#
_symmetry.space_group_name_H-M   'P 1'
#
loop_
_entity.id
_entity.type
_entity.pdbx_description
1 polymer ?
#
loop_
_entity_poly.entity_id
_entity_poly.type
_entity_poly.pdbx_seq_one_letter_code
_entity_poly.pdbx_strand_id
1 'polypeptide(L)'
;MDDERSSLTLSQSALHVFCVDILQAVDVPARDAALVARSLTEADARGLSSHGLVRLLPVYVQRLQAGTTRAQPNMHVIRRKGVSAVLDGDAGLGQVVGHAAMQLATEIADELSCGVVSVRHSSHFGIGALFVEQAVAQGLIGIALTNAPANMPPHGGRQRFFGTNPLAIGIPCGAEQPVVLDMSTSVVARGKIVMLQKLGLPVPAGWAIDPDGQPTEDAAAALAGCVLPMSGHKGSGLAFMIDVLAGVLSGAASGPHIVDLYDTGDQPQNVGHFFLALSVDAFMPFAEFGERMDQLVREVRSQPRQAGVERIFVPGEWEYQLAERSKEQGITLAAPGVRELDALAARLGVQSLSERVTVAPRQDKALSGELL
;
A
#
# COMPACT_ATOMS: atom_id res chain seq x y z
N MET A 1 35.25 12.95 7.78
CA MET A 1 36.02 12.42 6.65
C MET A 1 36.17 10.93 6.91
N ASP A 2 35.31 10.02 6.48
CA ASP A 2 34.15 10.01 5.57
C ASP A 2 33.15 9.01 6.16
N ASP A 3 31.90 9.40 6.42
CA ASP A 3 30.83 8.46 6.81
C ASP A 3 29.56 8.66 5.95
N GLU A 4 29.76 9.19 4.74
CA GLU A 4 28.66 9.76 3.94
C GLU A 4 28.19 8.92 2.75
N ARG A 5 28.75 7.74 2.45
CA ARG A 5 28.28 6.96 1.29
C ARG A 5 28.35 5.45 1.46
N SER A 6 27.23 4.86 1.83
CA SER A 6 26.79 3.61 1.20
C SER A 6 25.29 3.40 1.43
N SER A 7 24.46 3.98 0.56
CA SER A 7 23.20 3.33 0.25
C SER A 7 23.49 1.91 -0.24
N LEU A 8 22.67 0.95 0.15
CA LEU A 8 22.86 -0.45 -0.22
C LEU A 8 21.84 -0.82 -1.30
N THR A 9 22.34 -1.29 -2.44
CA THR A 9 21.50 -1.77 -3.54
C THR A 9 21.53 -3.29 -3.55
N LEU A 10 20.36 -3.92 -3.46
CA LEU A 10 20.21 -5.38 -3.49
C LEU A 10 19.14 -5.80 -4.50
N SER A 11 19.21 -7.05 -4.96
CA SER A 11 18.12 -7.64 -5.73
C SER A 11 16.83 -7.72 -4.91
N GLN A 12 15.67 -7.61 -5.58
CA GLN A 12 14.36 -7.79 -4.95
C GLN A 12 14.26 -9.16 -4.25
N SER A 13 14.84 -10.20 -4.84
CA SER A 13 14.88 -11.56 -4.27
C SER A 13 15.68 -11.62 -2.96
N ALA A 14 16.83 -10.95 -2.88
CA ALA A 14 17.62 -10.91 -1.65
C ALA A 14 16.86 -10.19 -0.51
N LEU A 15 16.19 -9.09 -0.83
CA LEU A 15 15.33 -8.35 0.10
C LEU A 15 14.13 -9.20 0.56
N HIS A 16 13.55 -9.97 -0.36
CA HIS A 16 12.44 -10.86 -0.06
C HIS A 16 12.85 -11.95 0.92
N VAL A 17 13.96 -12.66 0.65
CA VAL A 17 14.48 -13.72 1.54
C VAL A 17 14.82 -13.14 2.92
N PHE A 18 15.49 -11.98 2.97
CA PHE A 18 15.77 -11.30 4.24
C PHE A 18 14.49 -11.02 5.03
N CYS A 19 13.46 -10.48 4.38
CA CYS A 19 12.20 -10.19 5.06
C CYS A 19 11.49 -11.46 5.54
N VAL A 20 11.53 -12.54 4.76
CA VAL A 20 10.98 -13.85 5.18
C VAL A 20 11.68 -14.34 6.44
N ASP A 21 13.02 -14.35 6.45
CA ASP A 21 13.80 -14.84 7.60
C ASP A 21 13.50 -14.05 8.88
N ILE A 22 13.38 -12.72 8.77
CA ILE A 22 13.00 -11.84 9.89
C ILE A 22 11.60 -12.18 10.43
N LEU A 23 10.63 -12.38 9.55
CA LEU A 23 9.24 -12.67 9.94
C LEU A 23 9.11 -14.06 10.55
N GLN A 24 9.83 -15.06 10.02
CA GLN A 24 9.85 -16.40 10.59
C GLN A 24 10.52 -16.42 11.98
N ALA A 25 11.52 -15.56 12.21
CA ALA A 25 12.14 -15.41 13.53
C ALA A 25 11.20 -14.78 14.59
N VAL A 26 10.04 -14.26 14.17
CA VAL A 26 8.94 -13.81 15.06
C VAL A 26 7.66 -14.62 14.84
N ASP A 27 7.84 -15.92 14.59
CA ASP A 27 6.81 -16.97 14.57
C ASP A 27 5.74 -16.86 13.45
N VAL A 28 5.97 -16.02 12.43
CA VAL A 28 5.10 -15.95 11.26
C VAL A 28 5.33 -17.19 10.38
N PRO A 29 4.30 -17.95 10.00
CA PRO A 29 4.44 -19.11 9.13
C PRO A 29 5.10 -18.76 7.80
N ALA A 30 5.87 -19.69 7.21
CA ALA A 30 6.64 -19.45 5.99
C ALA A 30 5.80 -18.90 4.82
N ARG A 31 4.58 -19.44 4.64
CA ARG A 31 3.64 -18.95 3.61
C ARG A 31 3.26 -17.49 3.82
N ASP A 32 2.93 -17.14 5.05
CA ASP A 32 2.46 -15.81 5.44
C ASP A 32 3.60 -14.79 5.41
N ALA A 33 4.79 -15.21 5.86
CA ALA A 33 6.02 -14.44 5.76
C ALA A 33 6.35 -14.10 4.30
N ALA A 34 6.17 -15.03 3.36
CA ALA A 34 6.38 -14.77 1.94
C ALA A 34 5.38 -13.76 1.37
N LEU A 35 4.11 -13.79 1.79
CA LEU A 35 3.11 -12.79 1.38
C LEU A 35 3.48 -11.38 1.85
N VAL A 36 3.88 -11.26 3.11
CA VAL A 36 4.28 -9.98 3.69
C VAL A 36 5.57 -9.49 3.04
N ALA A 37 6.58 -10.35 2.90
CA ALA A 37 7.83 -10.02 2.23
C ALA A 37 7.61 -9.55 0.79
N ARG A 38 6.75 -10.24 0.02
CA ARG A 38 6.35 -9.80 -1.33
C ARG A 38 5.71 -8.42 -1.28
N SER A 39 4.83 -8.15 -0.31
CA SER A 39 4.19 -6.83 -0.17
C SER A 39 5.20 -5.70 0.01
N LEU A 40 6.17 -5.89 0.90
CA LEU A 40 7.18 -4.86 1.18
C LEU A 40 8.15 -4.68 0.02
N THR A 41 8.62 -5.77 -0.60
CA THR A 41 9.58 -5.67 -1.70
C THR A 41 8.96 -5.13 -2.98
N GLU A 42 7.70 -5.46 -3.27
CA GLU A 42 6.96 -4.88 -4.39
C GLU A 42 6.69 -3.38 -4.20
N ALA A 43 6.37 -2.97 -2.97
CA ALA A 43 6.22 -1.54 -2.66
C ALA A 43 7.52 -0.78 -2.93
N ASP A 44 8.68 -1.29 -2.50
CA ASP A 44 9.97 -0.66 -2.81
C ASP A 44 10.31 -0.72 -4.31
N ALA A 45 10.07 -1.85 -4.98
CA ALA A 45 10.31 -2.00 -6.43
C ALA A 45 9.52 -0.99 -7.26
N ARG A 46 8.30 -0.64 -6.83
CA ARG A 46 7.41 0.32 -7.48
C ARG A 46 7.67 1.77 -7.04
N GLY A 47 8.71 2.04 -6.25
CA GLY A 47 9.02 3.37 -5.72
C GLY A 47 8.09 3.87 -4.62
N LEU A 48 7.25 2.98 -4.06
CA LEU A 48 6.30 3.26 -2.98
C LEU A 48 6.92 2.96 -1.60
N SER A 49 8.19 3.34 -1.40
CA SER A 49 9.01 2.94 -0.24
C SER A 49 8.41 3.27 1.14
N SER A 50 7.46 4.20 1.23
CA SER A 50 6.70 4.45 2.46
C SER A 50 5.89 3.24 2.96
N HIS A 51 5.64 2.25 2.10
CA HIS A 51 4.96 0.98 2.41
C HIS A 51 5.89 -0.24 2.25
N GLY A 52 7.19 -0.01 1.98
CA GLY A 52 8.20 -1.05 1.78
C GLY A 52 8.90 -1.49 3.07
N LEU A 53 10.16 -1.92 2.96
CA LEU A 53 10.94 -2.49 4.08
C LEU A 53 11.10 -1.53 5.27
N VAL A 54 10.96 -0.22 5.07
CA VAL A 54 10.97 0.77 6.16
C VAL A 54 9.90 0.50 7.24
N ARG A 55 8.89 -0.31 6.93
CA ARG A 55 7.84 -0.72 7.85
C ARG A 55 8.16 -2.02 8.61
N LEU A 56 9.16 -2.79 8.17
CA LEU A 56 9.44 -4.12 8.71
C LEU A 56 9.64 -4.10 10.23
N LEU A 57 10.56 -3.25 10.71
CA LEU A 57 10.79 -3.10 12.14
C LEU A 57 9.66 -2.32 12.85
N PRO A 58 9.43 -1.03 12.55
CA PRO A 58 8.64 -0.15 13.42
C PRO A 58 7.13 -0.42 13.37
N VAL A 59 6.67 -1.24 12.42
CA VAL A 59 5.24 -1.51 12.24
C VAL A 59 4.92 -2.99 12.36
N TYR A 60 5.64 -3.88 11.68
CA TYR A 60 5.25 -5.30 11.69
C TYR A 60 5.89 -6.05 12.86
N VAL A 61 7.21 -6.07 12.96
CA VAL A 61 7.91 -6.85 13.99
C VAL A 61 7.55 -6.39 15.41
N GLN A 62 7.54 -5.07 15.66
CA GLN A 62 7.18 -4.57 16.99
C GLN A 62 5.75 -4.94 17.40
N ARG A 63 4.78 -4.92 16.47
CA ARG A 63 3.40 -5.28 16.77
C ARG A 63 3.19 -6.78 16.95
N LEU A 64 3.92 -7.59 16.18
CA LEU A 64 3.97 -9.05 16.36
C LEU A 64 4.54 -9.41 17.75
N GLN A 65 5.65 -8.79 18.14
CA GLN A 65 6.27 -8.98 19.46
C GLN A 65 5.38 -8.47 20.60
N ALA A 66 4.64 -7.38 20.40
CA ALA A 66 3.68 -6.86 21.36
C ALA A 66 2.37 -7.68 21.44
N GLY A 67 2.14 -8.61 20.51
CA GLY A 67 0.91 -9.40 20.42
C GLY A 67 -0.32 -8.62 19.94
N THR A 68 -0.18 -7.36 19.53
CA THR A 68 -1.27 -6.56 18.94
C THR A 68 -1.54 -6.91 17.47
N THR A 69 -0.64 -7.68 16.86
CA THR A 69 -0.85 -8.37 15.60
C THR A 69 -0.50 -9.83 15.78
N ARG A 70 -1.38 -10.75 15.36
CA ARG A 70 -1.14 -12.19 15.49
C ARG A 70 -0.29 -12.69 14.34
N ALA A 71 0.79 -13.41 14.67
CA ALA A 71 1.64 -14.10 13.70
C ALA A 71 0.90 -15.27 13.00
N GLN A 72 -0.02 -15.92 13.73
CA GLN A 72 -0.77 -17.10 13.29
C GLN A 72 -2.28 -16.88 13.52
N PRO A 73 -2.93 -16.00 12.73
CA PRO A 73 -4.33 -15.66 12.93
C PRO A 73 -5.25 -16.83 12.57
N ASN A 74 -6.29 -17.07 13.39
CA ASN A 74 -7.35 -18.03 13.08
C ASN A 74 -8.47 -17.34 12.28
N MET A 75 -8.17 -17.01 11.02
CA MET A 75 -9.12 -16.35 10.12
C MET A 75 -10.31 -17.25 9.82
N HIS A 76 -11.52 -16.69 9.86
CA HIS A 76 -12.73 -17.46 9.56
C HIS A 76 -13.85 -16.58 9.01
N VAL A 77 -14.67 -17.16 8.13
CA VAL A 77 -15.84 -16.50 7.56
C VAL A 77 -16.97 -16.54 8.59
N ILE A 78 -17.38 -15.37 9.07
CA ILE A 78 -18.44 -15.25 10.09
C ILE A 78 -19.84 -15.14 9.47
N ARG A 79 -19.92 -14.79 8.18
CA ARG A 79 -21.17 -14.67 7.44
C ARG A 79 -20.92 -14.85 5.95
N ARG A 80 -21.79 -15.60 5.27
CA ARG A 80 -21.83 -15.72 3.80
C ARG A 80 -23.28 -15.66 3.32
N LYS A 81 -23.56 -14.90 2.27
CA LYS A 81 -24.89 -14.80 1.63
C LYS A 81 -24.74 -14.41 0.15
N GLY A 82 -25.07 -15.33 -0.75
CA GLY A 82 -24.94 -15.11 -2.19
C GLY A 82 -23.51 -14.69 -2.55
N VAL A 83 -23.39 -13.58 -3.26
CA VAL A 83 -22.12 -12.97 -3.67
C VAL A 83 -21.30 -12.34 -2.53
N SER A 84 -21.81 -12.33 -1.29
CA SER A 84 -21.19 -11.59 -0.17
C SER A 84 -20.67 -12.50 0.94
N ALA A 85 -19.55 -12.12 1.55
CA ALA A 85 -19.02 -12.73 2.77
C ALA A 85 -18.40 -11.68 3.71
N VAL A 86 -18.30 -12.03 4.99
CA VAL A 86 -17.56 -11.26 6.01
C VAL A 86 -16.49 -12.16 6.60
N LEU A 87 -15.24 -11.72 6.53
CA LEU A 87 -14.07 -12.40 7.07
C LEU A 87 -13.63 -11.72 8.37
N ASP A 88 -13.45 -12.50 9.44
CA ASP A 88 -12.76 -12.05 10.64
C ASP A 88 -11.26 -12.37 10.49
N GLY A 89 -10.43 -11.33 10.55
CA GLY A 89 -8.97 -11.43 10.35
C GLY A 89 -8.20 -11.88 11.60
N ASP A 90 -8.85 -11.98 12.76
CA ASP A 90 -8.24 -12.37 14.05
C ASP A 90 -6.94 -11.59 14.38
N ALA A 91 -6.97 -10.27 14.15
CA ALA A 91 -5.84 -9.36 14.32
C ALA A 91 -4.56 -9.78 13.56
N GLY A 92 -4.71 -10.53 12.47
CA GLY A 92 -3.61 -10.97 11.62
C GLY A 92 -2.94 -9.83 10.84
N LEU A 93 -1.80 -10.16 10.24
CA LEU A 93 -1.10 -9.27 9.30
C LEU A 93 -2.00 -8.94 8.10
N GLY A 94 -2.24 -7.65 7.85
CA GLY A 94 -3.17 -7.17 6.82
C GLY A 94 -2.87 -7.72 5.42
N GLN A 95 -1.60 -7.98 5.09
CA GLN A 95 -1.22 -8.63 3.83
C GLN A 95 -1.78 -10.05 3.70
N VAL A 96 -1.73 -10.82 4.79
CA VAL A 96 -2.19 -12.20 4.84
C VAL A 96 -3.72 -12.23 4.80
N VAL A 97 -4.35 -11.38 5.62
CA VAL A 97 -5.81 -11.27 5.69
C VAL A 97 -6.37 -10.75 4.37
N GLY A 98 -5.76 -9.72 3.78
CA GLY A 98 -6.17 -9.15 2.50
C GLY A 98 -6.01 -10.12 1.33
N HIS A 99 -4.93 -10.92 1.32
CA HIS A 99 -4.76 -12.00 0.34
C HIS A 99 -5.86 -13.04 0.45
N ALA A 100 -6.13 -13.54 1.67
CA ALA A 100 -7.22 -14.50 1.90
C ALA A 100 -8.60 -13.94 1.52
N ALA A 101 -8.86 -12.66 1.81
CA ALA A 101 -10.11 -12.01 1.51
C ALA A 101 -10.34 -11.81 0.00
N MET A 102 -9.31 -11.35 -0.73
CA MET A 102 -9.42 -11.24 -2.19
C MET A 102 -9.53 -12.63 -2.84
N GLN A 103 -8.77 -13.62 -2.36
CA GLN A 103 -8.90 -14.99 -2.84
C GLN A 103 -10.35 -15.49 -2.69
N LEU A 104 -10.94 -15.32 -1.50
CA LEU A 104 -12.36 -15.66 -1.27
C LEU A 104 -13.31 -14.87 -2.20
N ALA A 105 -13.03 -13.59 -2.46
CA ALA A 105 -13.83 -12.80 -3.42
C ALA A 105 -13.73 -13.38 -4.84
N THR A 106 -12.54 -13.78 -5.28
CA THR A 106 -12.35 -14.41 -6.60
C THR A 106 -13.03 -15.78 -6.69
N GLU A 107 -12.97 -16.59 -5.63
CA GLU A 107 -13.67 -17.89 -5.56
C GLU A 107 -15.19 -17.72 -5.66
N ILE A 108 -15.76 -16.73 -4.97
CA ILE A 108 -17.21 -16.42 -5.09
C ILE A 108 -17.55 -15.88 -6.49
N ALA A 109 -16.67 -15.06 -7.08
CA ALA A 109 -16.89 -14.49 -8.41
C ALA A 109 -16.81 -15.55 -9.52
N ASP A 110 -16.01 -16.59 -9.36
CA ASP A 110 -15.99 -17.74 -10.28
C ASP A 110 -17.34 -18.46 -10.28
N GLU A 111 -17.96 -18.64 -9.10
CA GLU A 111 -19.26 -19.30 -8.96
C GLU A 111 -20.45 -18.41 -9.40
N LEU A 112 -20.43 -17.12 -9.06
CA LEU A 112 -21.59 -16.23 -9.09
C LEU A 112 -21.36 -14.93 -9.88
N SER A 113 -20.28 -14.87 -10.66
CA SER A 113 -19.84 -13.72 -11.45
C SER A 113 -19.43 -12.47 -10.67
N CYS A 114 -19.71 -12.41 -9.37
CA CYS A 114 -19.31 -11.32 -8.49
C CYS A 114 -19.07 -11.88 -7.09
N GLY A 115 -17.99 -11.44 -6.44
CA GLY A 115 -17.67 -11.75 -5.06
C GLY A 115 -17.34 -10.47 -4.31
N VAL A 116 -17.93 -10.31 -3.13
CA VAL A 116 -17.75 -9.14 -2.26
C VAL A 116 -17.41 -9.63 -0.86
N VAL A 117 -16.25 -9.24 -0.35
CA VAL A 117 -15.75 -9.66 0.96
C VAL A 117 -15.42 -8.42 1.77
N SER A 118 -16.13 -8.22 2.89
CA SER A 118 -15.71 -7.26 3.90
C SER A 118 -14.89 -7.96 4.99
N VAL A 119 -13.93 -7.24 5.56
CA VAL A 119 -12.99 -7.76 6.55
C VAL A 119 -13.02 -6.90 7.79
N ARG A 120 -13.02 -7.53 8.97
CA ARG A 120 -12.82 -6.87 10.26
C ARG A 120 -11.66 -7.50 11.04
N HIS A 121 -11.23 -6.84 12.11
CA HIS A 121 -10.09 -7.27 12.93
C HIS A 121 -8.83 -7.55 12.11
N SER A 122 -8.50 -6.65 11.18
CA SER A 122 -7.23 -6.71 10.44
C SER A 122 -6.27 -5.60 10.88
N SER A 123 -5.16 -5.45 10.15
CA SER A 123 -4.14 -4.42 10.34
C SER A 123 -3.79 -3.76 9.01
N HIS A 124 -2.86 -2.80 9.04
CA HIS A 124 -2.25 -2.26 7.82
C HIS A 124 -1.80 -3.36 6.84
N PHE A 125 -2.18 -3.22 5.56
CA PHE A 125 -2.00 -4.26 4.54
C PHE A 125 -1.00 -3.91 3.42
N GLY A 126 -0.29 -2.77 3.52
CA GLY A 126 0.62 -2.31 2.47
C GLY A 126 -0.10 -1.64 1.29
N ILE A 127 0.37 -1.92 0.07
CA ILE A 127 -0.17 -1.36 -1.18
C ILE A 127 -1.40 -2.15 -1.65
N GLY A 128 -2.45 -1.45 -2.09
CA GLY A 128 -3.71 -2.07 -2.53
C GLY A 128 -3.57 -2.83 -3.86
N ALA A 129 -2.62 -2.40 -4.70
CA ALA A 129 -2.34 -2.97 -6.01
C ALA A 129 -2.16 -4.50 -5.99
N LEU A 130 -1.48 -5.05 -4.98
CA LEU A 130 -1.21 -6.49 -4.90
C LEU A 130 -2.45 -7.35 -4.68
N PHE A 131 -3.51 -6.80 -4.11
CA PHE A 131 -4.77 -7.51 -3.95
C PHE A 131 -5.55 -7.50 -5.26
N VAL A 132 -5.71 -6.32 -5.89
CA VAL A 132 -6.43 -6.24 -7.17
C VAL A 132 -5.72 -6.99 -8.30
N GLU A 133 -4.39 -7.07 -8.27
CA GLU A 133 -3.60 -7.90 -9.18
C GLU A 133 -3.93 -9.42 -9.06
N GLN A 134 -4.38 -9.89 -7.90
CA GLN A 134 -4.82 -11.29 -7.73
C GLN A 134 -6.10 -11.60 -8.49
N ALA A 135 -7.03 -10.63 -8.55
CA ALA A 135 -8.24 -10.74 -9.34
C ALA A 135 -7.93 -10.61 -10.84
N VAL A 136 -7.11 -9.62 -11.21
CA VAL A 136 -6.67 -9.38 -12.59
C VAL A 136 -5.96 -10.59 -13.18
N ALA A 137 -5.12 -11.28 -12.41
CA ALA A 137 -4.43 -12.50 -12.86
C ALA A 137 -5.40 -13.65 -13.25
N GLN A 138 -6.66 -13.58 -12.81
CA GLN A 138 -7.72 -14.52 -13.15
C GLN A 138 -8.69 -13.95 -14.21
N GLY A 139 -8.35 -12.83 -14.86
CA GLY A 139 -9.23 -12.16 -15.82
C GLY A 139 -10.43 -11.43 -15.19
N LEU A 140 -10.40 -11.22 -13.87
CA LEU A 140 -11.45 -10.53 -13.11
C LEU A 140 -11.08 -9.07 -12.88
N ILE A 141 -12.09 -8.21 -12.78
CA ILE A 141 -11.94 -6.85 -12.25
C ILE A 141 -11.82 -6.93 -10.73
N GLY A 142 -10.82 -6.26 -10.14
CA GLY A 142 -10.60 -6.21 -8.70
C GLY A 142 -10.79 -4.81 -8.12
N ILE A 143 -11.42 -4.70 -6.96
CA ILE A 143 -11.45 -3.48 -6.14
C ILE A 143 -11.01 -3.83 -4.72
N ALA A 144 -10.13 -3.00 -4.14
CA ALA A 144 -9.70 -3.11 -2.75
C ALA A 144 -9.77 -1.75 -2.06
N LEU A 145 -10.44 -1.68 -0.91
CA LEU A 145 -10.56 -0.50 -0.07
C LEU A 145 -10.09 -0.84 1.35
N THR A 146 -9.49 0.13 2.03
CA THR A 146 -9.23 0.03 3.47
C THR A 146 -9.41 1.38 4.13
N ASN A 147 -9.84 1.38 5.40
CA ASN A 147 -9.67 2.54 6.24
C ASN A 147 -8.30 2.54 6.93
N ALA A 148 -7.95 3.65 7.55
CA ALA A 148 -6.66 3.85 8.21
C ALA A 148 -6.81 4.78 9.43
N PRO A 149 -5.82 4.82 10.35
CA PRO A 149 -5.85 5.72 11.50
C PRO A 149 -6.02 7.20 11.10
N ALA A 150 -6.72 7.95 11.95
CA ALA A 150 -7.11 9.33 11.67
C ALA A 150 -5.91 10.25 11.36
N ASN A 151 -5.92 10.82 10.15
CA ASN A 151 -4.86 11.69 9.64
C ASN A 151 -5.39 12.92 8.88
N MET A 152 -6.57 12.80 8.26
CA MET A 152 -7.20 13.86 7.48
C MET A 152 -8.46 14.41 8.17
N PRO A 153 -8.75 15.71 8.05
CA PRO A 153 -10.01 16.25 8.50
C PRO A 153 -11.11 15.97 7.47
N PRO A 154 -12.39 15.90 7.88
CA PRO A 154 -13.50 16.10 6.96
C PRO A 154 -13.34 17.48 6.30
N HIS A 155 -13.77 17.64 5.05
CA HIS A 155 -13.67 18.95 4.39
C HIS A 155 -14.37 20.04 5.21
N GLY A 156 -13.66 21.13 5.50
CA GLY A 156 -14.11 22.22 6.38
C GLY A 156 -13.81 22.00 7.87
N GLY A 157 -13.35 20.82 8.28
CA GLY A 157 -12.86 20.54 9.62
C GLY A 157 -11.38 20.84 9.77
N ARG A 158 -10.91 20.87 11.03
CA ARG A 158 -9.49 21.08 11.40
C ARG A 158 -8.86 19.97 12.23
N GLN A 159 -9.65 18.97 12.61
CA GLN A 159 -9.20 17.84 13.42
C GLN A 159 -9.11 16.58 12.58
N ARG A 160 -8.10 15.75 12.84
CA ARG A 160 -7.95 14.44 12.21
C ARG A 160 -9.17 13.58 12.52
N PHE A 161 -9.76 12.98 11.49
CA PHE A 161 -10.93 12.13 11.63
C PHE A 161 -10.84 10.90 10.73
N PHE A 162 -10.64 11.10 9.42
CA PHE A 162 -10.47 10.00 8.48
C PHE A 162 -9.00 9.62 8.36
N GLY A 163 -8.72 8.36 8.09
CA GLY A 163 -7.42 7.97 7.56
C GLY A 163 -7.22 8.46 6.14
N THR A 164 -6.07 8.12 5.56
CA THR A 164 -5.78 8.35 4.13
C THR A 164 -6.62 7.45 3.20
N ASN A 165 -7.39 6.52 3.78
CA ASN A 165 -8.44 5.69 3.20
C ASN A 165 -8.24 5.44 1.70
N PRO A 166 -7.30 4.55 1.32
CA PRO A 166 -6.97 4.32 -0.07
C PRO A 166 -8.00 3.44 -0.80
N LEU A 167 -7.97 3.58 -2.12
CA LEU A 167 -8.75 2.81 -3.09
C LEU A 167 -7.78 2.25 -4.13
N ALA A 168 -7.87 0.95 -4.38
CA ALA A 168 -7.25 0.31 -5.52
C ALA A 168 -8.30 -0.33 -6.44
N ILE A 169 -8.09 -0.21 -7.75
CA ILE A 169 -8.90 -0.82 -8.80
C ILE A 169 -7.96 -1.43 -9.83
N GLY A 170 -8.12 -2.71 -10.11
CA GLY A 170 -7.37 -3.43 -11.14
C GLY A 170 -8.32 -3.91 -12.24
N ILE A 171 -7.97 -3.62 -13.49
CA ILE A 171 -8.73 -3.98 -14.68
C ILE A 171 -7.81 -4.79 -15.62
N PRO A 172 -8.20 -6.02 -16.01
CA PRO A 172 -7.43 -6.80 -16.97
C PRO A 172 -7.51 -6.17 -18.38
N CYS A 173 -6.48 -6.40 -19.19
CA CYS A 173 -6.40 -5.95 -20.58
C CYS A 173 -6.19 -7.17 -21.51
N GLY A 174 -6.22 -6.95 -22.82
CA GLY A 174 -5.91 -7.98 -23.81
C GLY A 174 -4.40 -8.17 -23.95
N ALA A 175 -3.78 -7.39 -24.84
CA ALA A 175 -2.34 -7.40 -25.09
C ALA A 175 -1.59 -6.32 -24.29
N GLU A 176 -2.25 -5.27 -23.81
CA GLU A 176 -1.63 -4.27 -22.94
C GLU A 176 -1.43 -4.81 -21.52
N GLN A 177 -0.58 -4.15 -20.73
CA GLN A 177 -0.53 -4.40 -19.29
C GLN A 177 -1.87 -4.04 -18.64
N PRO A 178 -2.26 -4.73 -17.55
CA PRO A 178 -3.45 -4.36 -16.78
C PRO A 178 -3.41 -2.91 -16.31
N VAL A 179 -4.57 -2.27 -16.22
CA VAL A 179 -4.67 -0.93 -15.64
C VAL A 179 -4.91 -1.06 -14.16
N VAL A 180 -4.01 -0.50 -13.34
CA VAL A 180 -4.12 -0.54 -11.87
C VAL A 180 -4.03 0.86 -11.31
N LEU A 181 -5.15 1.35 -10.78
CA LEU A 181 -5.18 2.53 -9.94
C LEU A 181 -4.93 2.09 -8.49
N ASP A 182 -3.96 2.69 -7.79
CA ASP A 182 -3.75 2.53 -6.35
C ASP A 182 -3.43 3.89 -5.76
N MET A 183 -4.36 4.46 -4.98
CA MET A 183 -4.27 5.84 -4.54
C MET A 183 -4.83 6.07 -3.14
N SER A 184 -4.22 6.99 -2.40
CA SER A 184 -4.80 7.55 -1.18
C SER A 184 -5.85 8.63 -1.49
N THR A 185 -6.76 8.89 -0.55
CA THR A 185 -7.69 10.03 -0.62
C THR A 185 -7.11 11.33 -0.07
N SER A 186 -5.87 11.31 0.43
CA SER A 186 -5.08 12.51 0.76
C SER A 186 -4.42 13.12 -0.45
N VAL A 187 -4.25 14.45 -0.43
CA VAL A 187 -3.48 15.18 -1.46
C VAL A 187 -2.01 14.74 -1.51
N VAL A 188 -1.47 14.27 -0.38
CA VAL A 188 -0.10 13.78 -0.28
C VAL A 188 0.04 12.76 0.85
N ALA A 189 1.01 11.85 0.74
CA ALA A 189 1.41 11.01 1.87
C ALA A 189 2.08 11.83 2.97
N ARG A 190 1.68 11.63 4.23
CA ARG A 190 2.30 12.26 5.41
C ARG A 190 3.83 12.06 5.48
N GLY A 191 4.32 10.92 4.99
CA GLY A 191 5.76 10.64 4.91
C GLY A 191 6.55 11.63 4.05
N LYS A 192 5.94 12.23 3.01
CA LYS A 192 6.59 13.27 2.21
C LYS A 192 6.78 14.56 3.03
N ILE A 193 5.84 14.90 3.91
CA ILE A 193 6.00 16.07 4.82
C ILE A 193 7.13 15.81 5.83
N VAL A 194 7.23 14.60 6.38
CA VAL A 194 8.36 14.20 7.24
C VAL A 194 9.69 14.33 6.50
N MET A 195 9.74 13.94 5.22
CA MET A 195 10.93 14.11 4.39
C MET A 195 11.28 15.59 4.19
N LEU A 196 10.32 16.44 3.82
CA LEU A 196 10.53 17.88 3.67
C LEU A 196 11.04 18.53 4.95
N GLN A 197 10.49 18.14 6.11
CA GLN A 197 10.99 18.59 7.41
C GLN A 197 12.46 18.23 7.62
N LYS A 198 12.85 16.99 7.33
CA LYS A 198 14.25 16.53 7.45
C LYS A 198 15.19 17.27 6.50
N LEU A 199 14.70 17.67 5.32
CA LEU A 199 15.46 18.42 4.33
C LEU A 199 15.44 19.94 4.59
N GLY A 200 14.68 20.41 5.58
CA GLY A 200 14.48 21.84 5.82
C GLY A 200 13.77 22.57 4.68
N LEU A 201 12.98 21.85 3.89
CA LEU A 201 12.24 22.38 2.74
C LEU A 201 10.79 22.71 3.13
N PRO A 202 10.18 23.74 2.52
CA PRO A 202 8.79 24.10 2.79
C PRO A 202 7.82 23.04 2.27
N VAL A 203 6.67 22.94 2.91
CA VAL A 203 5.52 22.14 2.45
C VAL A 203 4.80 22.91 1.35
N PRO A 204 4.52 22.30 0.18
CA PRO A 204 3.74 22.95 -0.86
C PRO A 204 2.36 23.42 -0.38
N ALA A 205 1.95 24.60 -0.84
CA ALA A 205 0.67 25.19 -0.51
C ALA A 205 -0.50 24.22 -0.83
N GLY A 206 -1.46 24.12 0.09
CA GLY A 206 -2.63 23.26 -0.04
C GLY A 206 -2.44 21.80 0.36
N TRP A 207 -1.25 21.40 0.84
CA TRP A 207 -1.03 20.03 1.34
C TRP A 207 -1.55 19.81 2.76
N ALA A 208 -1.43 20.81 3.63
CA ALA A 208 -1.71 20.66 5.05
C ALA A 208 -2.26 21.95 5.68
N ILE A 209 -2.88 21.76 6.84
CA ILE A 209 -3.28 22.81 7.77
C ILE A 209 -2.58 22.59 9.11
N ASP A 210 -2.35 23.67 9.84
CA ASP A 210 -1.82 23.65 11.20
C ASP A 210 -2.91 23.25 12.24
N PRO A 211 -2.58 23.17 13.54
CA PRO A 211 -3.56 22.85 14.60
C PRO A 211 -4.74 23.83 14.72
N ASP A 212 -4.57 25.08 14.30
CA ASP A 212 -5.61 26.11 14.29
C ASP A 212 -6.48 26.05 13.04
N GLY A 213 -6.11 25.22 12.07
CA GLY A 213 -6.82 24.99 10.82
C GLY A 213 -6.44 25.97 9.71
N GLN A 214 -5.34 26.71 9.87
CA GLN A 214 -4.83 27.61 8.83
C GLN A 214 -3.93 26.83 7.86
N PRO A 215 -3.98 27.13 6.54
CA PRO A 215 -3.02 26.58 5.58
C PRO A 215 -1.59 26.88 6.02
N THR A 216 -0.70 25.89 5.90
CA THR A 216 0.69 26.05 6.34
C THR A 216 1.69 25.46 5.35
N GLU A 217 2.81 26.15 5.19
CA GLU A 217 4.00 25.69 4.47
C GLU A 217 5.12 25.24 5.44
N ASP A 218 4.91 25.39 6.75
CA ASP A 218 5.85 24.92 7.77
C ASP A 218 5.63 23.42 8.03
N ALA A 219 6.69 22.63 7.86
CA ALA A 219 6.60 21.18 7.96
C ALA A 219 6.30 20.70 9.40
N ALA A 220 6.76 21.41 10.42
CA ALA A 220 6.47 21.04 11.82
C ALA A 220 5.01 21.32 12.17
N ALA A 221 4.47 22.47 11.78
CA ALA A 221 3.08 22.84 11.93
C ALA A 221 2.15 21.90 11.13
N ALA A 222 2.53 21.53 9.90
CA ALA A 222 1.80 20.55 9.09
C ALA A 222 1.74 19.16 9.76
N LEU A 223 2.84 18.72 10.37
CA LEU A 223 2.88 17.45 11.10
C LEU A 223 2.12 17.51 12.43
N ALA A 224 2.05 18.66 13.08
CA ALA A 224 1.22 18.86 14.27
C ALA A 224 -0.28 18.92 13.90
N GLY A 225 -0.62 19.51 12.75
CA GLY A 225 -1.98 19.63 12.23
C GLY A 225 -2.42 18.42 11.39
N CYS A 226 -3.02 18.69 10.23
CA CYS A 226 -3.62 17.65 9.38
C CYS A 226 -3.18 17.75 7.92
N VAL A 227 -3.07 16.59 7.27
CA VAL A 227 -2.95 16.50 5.81
C VAL A 227 -4.34 16.65 5.19
N LEU A 228 -4.46 17.42 4.11
CA LEU A 228 -5.75 17.68 3.48
C LEU A 228 -6.20 16.55 2.53
N PRO A 229 -7.51 16.32 2.39
CA PRO A 229 -8.05 15.45 1.35
C PRO A 229 -7.75 16.00 -0.05
N MET A 230 -7.51 15.10 -1.01
CA MET A 230 -7.36 15.50 -2.40
C MET A 230 -8.64 16.14 -2.94
N SER A 231 -8.53 17.18 -3.76
CA SER A 231 -9.69 17.83 -4.38
C SER A 231 -10.77 18.28 -3.35
N GLY A 232 -10.36 18.62 -2.13
CA GLY A 232 -11.25 19.13 -1.08
C GLY A 232 -12.39 18.18 -0.72
N HIS A 233 -13.64 18.62 -0.90
CA HIS A 233 -14.83 17.84 -0.55
C HIS A 233 -14.94 16.51 -1.31
N LYS A 234 -14.35 16.38 -2.51
CA LYS A 234 -14.40 15.13 -3.28
C LYS A 234 -13.56 14.03 -2.62
N GLY A 235 -12.30 14.32 -2.27
CA GLY A 235 -11.45 13.37 -1.55
C GLY A 235 -11.99 13.08 -0.15
N SER A 236 -12.54 14.09 0.53
CA SER A 236 -13.22 13.88 1.82
C SER A 236 -14.43 12.95 1.70
N GLY A 237 -15.23 13.09 0.63
CA GLY A 237 -16.37 12.23 0.35
C GLY A 237 -15.93 10.79 0.04
N LEU A 238 -14.88 10.62 -0.76
CA LEU A 238 -14.29 9.30 -1.02
C LEU A 238 -13.78 8.64 0.27
N ALA A 239 -13.06 9.39 1.12
CA ALA A 239 -12.56 8.89 2.40
C ALA A 239 -13.70 8.40 3.30
N PHE A 240 -14.80 9.17 3.38
CA PHE A 240 -15.99 8.78 4.13
C PHE A 240 -16.62 7.49 3.59
N MET A 241 -16.81 7.39 2.27
CA MET A 241 -17.41 6.18 1.67
C MET A 241 -16.54 4.93 1.87
N ILE A 242 -15.22 5.07 1.80
CA ILE A 242 -14.28 3.99 2.08
C ILE A 242 -14.37 3.57 3.55
N ASP A 243 -14.49 4.52 4.48
CA ASP A 243 -14.63 4.20 5.90
C ASP A 243 -15.95 3.48 6.21
N VAL A 244 -17.03 3.83 5.50
CA VAL A 244 -18.31 3.11 5.57
C VAL A 244 -18.17 1.68 5.05
N LEU A 245 -17.56 1.47 3.89
CA LEU A 245 -17.46 0.14 3.27
C LEU A 245 -16.44 -0.77 3.97
N ALA A 246 -15.33 -0.20 4.42
CA ALA A 246 -14.24 -0.94 5.05
C ALA A 246 -14.47 -1.11 6.56
N GLY A 247 -14.89 -0.05 7.26
CA GLY A 247 -15.09 -0.04 8.72
C GLY A 247 -16.52 -0.39 9.14
N VAL A 248 -17.47 0.51 8.84
CA VAL A 248 -18.86 0.40 9.35
C VAL A 248 -19.55 -0.88 8.88
N LEU A 249 -19.44 -1.21 7.59
CA LEU A 249 -20.07 -2.40 6.99
C LEU A 249 -19.50 -3.71 7.54
N SER A 250 -18.19 -3.78 7.77
CA SER A 250 -17.52 -4.98 8.29
C SER A 250 -17.70 -5.17 9.80
N GLY A 251 -18.01 -4.08 10.51
CA GLY A 251 -18.00 -4.02 11.98
C GLY A 251 -16.60 -3.82 12.57
N ALA A 252 -15.63 -3.38 11.77
CA ALA A 252 -14.31 -2.95 12.25
C ALA A 252 -14.37 -1.52 12.84
N ALA A 253 -13.24 -1.02 13.34
CA ALA A 253 -13.15 0.36 13.78
C ALA A 253 -13.29 1.32 12.57
N SER A 254 -13.77 2.53 12.83
CA SER A 254 -13.95 3.59 11.82
C SER A 254 -13.61 4.97 12.41
N GLY A 255 -13.31 5.92 11.54
CA GLY A 255 -12.91 7.27 11.91
C GLY A 255 -11.76 7.31 12.93
N PRO A 256 -11.90 8.06 14.04
CA PRO A 256 -10.83 8.24 15.02
C PRO A 256 -10.62 7.03 15.95
N HIS A 257 -11.38 5.94 15.78
CA HIS A 257 -11.34 4.78 16.67
C HIS A 257 -10.36 3.69 16.23
N ILE A 258 -9.68 3.86 15.10
CA ILE A 258 -8.65 2.94 14.60
C ILE A 258 -7.34 3.25 15.32
N VAL A 259 -6.73 2.25 15.96
CA VAL A 259 -5.46 2.45 16.70
C VAL A 259 -4.34 2.81 15.72
N ASP A 260 -3.49 3.76 16.12
CA ASP A 260 -2.40 4.24 15.28
C ASP A 260 -1.44 3.11 14.88
N LEU A 261 -0.90 3.23 13.67
CA LEU A 261 -0.02 2.24 13.07
C LEU A 261 1.23 1.96 13.95
N TYR A 262 1.75 3.01 14.59
CA TYR A 262 2.96 2.96 15.41
C TYR A 262 2.68 2.79 16.91
N ASP A 263 1.42 2.75 17.32
CA ASP A 263 1.05 2.47 18.70
C ASP A 263 1.10 0.96 18.97
N THR A 264 2.13 0.53 19.70
CA THR A 264 2.36 -0.86 20.12
C THR A 264 1.86 -1.12 21.54
N GLY A 265 0.78 -0.45 21.96
CA GLY A 265 0.10 -0.71 23.23
C GLY A 265 -0.49 -2.12 23.33
N ASP A 266 -1.64 -2.27 23.97
CA ASP A 266 -2.26 -3.58 24.22
C ASP A 266 -3.42 -3.92 23.26
N GLN A 267 -3.77 -3.01 22.34
CA GLN A 267 -4.91 -3.17 21.44
C GLN A 267 -4.50 -3.48 19.99
N PRO A 268 -5.19 -4.41 19.31
CA PRO A 268 -5.13 -4.54 17.85
C PRO A 268 -5.58 -3.27 17.13
N GLN A 269 -5.14 -3.06 15.88
CA GLN A 269 -5.59 -1.90 15.09
C GLN A 269 -7.07 -1.92 14.78
N ASN A 270 -7.63 -3.11 14.58
CA ASN A 270 -9.00 -3.32 14.13
C ASN A 270 -9.32 -2.52 12.84
N VAL A 271 -8.39 -2.56 11.88
CA VAL A 271 -8.59 -2.00 10.54
C VAL A 271 -9.59 -2.88 9.79
N GLY A 272 -10.46 -2.23 9.02
CA GLY A 272 -11.39 -2.88 8.14
C GLY A 272 -10.96 -2.80 6.68
N HIS A 273 -11.36 -3.80 5.89
CA HIS A 273 -11.11 -3.83 4.45
C HIS A 273 -12.37 -4.21 3.68
N PHE A 274 -12.39 -3.87 2.39
CA PHE A 274 -13.44 -4.25 1.47
C PHE A 274 -12.82 -4.70 0.15
N PHE A 275 -13.16 -5.89 -0.30
CA PHE A 275 -12.67 -6.48 -1.54
C PHE A 275 -13.84 -6.86 -2.44
N LEU A 276 -13.70 -6.60 -3.73
CA LEU A 276 -14.65 -7.01 -4.76
C LEU A 276 -13.90 -7.61 -5.93
N ALA A 277 -14.39 -8.75 -6.41
CA ALA A 277 -13.98 -9.37 -7.66
C ALA A 277 -15.20 -9.48 -8.58
N LEU A 278 -15.05 -9.10 -9.85
CA LEU A 278 -16.15 -9.09 -10.83
C LEU A 278 -15.71 -9.75 -12.13
N SER A 279 -16.49 -10.73 -12.57
CA SER A 279 -16.28 -11.43 -13.83
C SER A 279 -16.65 -10.55 -15.01
N VAL A 280 -15.71 -10.39 -15.93
CA VAL A 280 -15.93 -9.71 -17.22
C VAL A 280 -16.90 -10.50 -18.10
N ASP A 281 -16.77 -11.83 -18.11
CA ASP A 281 -17.56 -12.74 -18.94
C ASP A 281 -19.06 -12.73 -18.61
N ALA A 282 -19.43 -12.21 -17.44
CA ALA A 282 -20.82 -11.98 -17.06
C ALA A 282 -21.50 -10.84 -17.85
N PHE A 283 -20.72 -9.99 -18.50
CA PHE A 283 -21.20 -8.82 -19.25
C PHE A 283 -20.90 -8.93 -20.74
N MET A 284 -19.72 -9.42 -21.10
CA MET A 284 -19.29 -9.60 -22.50
C MET A 284 -18.11 -10.58 -22.59
N PRO A 285 -17.84 -11.18 -23.76
CA PRO A 285 -16.67 -12.05 -23.91
C PRO A 285 -15.37 -11.34 -23.57
N PHE A 286 -14.51 -11.97 -22.76
CA PHE A 286 -13.23 -11.38 -22.34
C PHE A 286 -12.36 -10.89 -23.50
N ALA A 287 -12.32 -11.61 -24.63
CA ALA A 287 -11.53 -11.19 -25.80
C ALA A 287 -11.97 -9.82 -26.34
N GLU A 288 -13.28 -9.59 -26.45
CA GLU A 288 -13.82 -8.30 -26.90
C GLU A 288 -13.58 -7.21 -25.86
N PHE A 289 -13.73 -7.51 -24.57
CA PHE A 289 -13.39 -6.57 -23.50
C PHE A 289 -11.91 -6.16 -23.54
N GLY A 290 -11.01 -7.14 -23.69
CA GLY A 290 -9.57 -6.94 -23.75
C GLY A 290 -9.14 -6.05 -24.91
N GLU A 291 -9.69 -6.26 -26.11
CA GLU A 291 -9.45 -5.40 -27.28
C GLU A 291 -9.89 -3.95 -27.05
N ARG A 292 -11.05 -3.76 -26.42
CA ARG A 292 -11.56 -2.42 -26.09
C ARG A 292 -10.71 -1.71 -25.03
N MET A 293 -10.24 -2.46 -24.03
CA MET A 293 -9.32 -1.93 -23.02
C MET A 293 -7.97 -1.55 -23.64
N ASP A 294 -7.41 -2.41 -24.49
CA ASP A 294 -6.18 -2.11 -25.22
C ASP A 294 -6.32 -0.85 -26.07
N GLN A 295 -7.45 -0.71 -26.79
CA GLN A 295 -7.76 0.47 -27.57
C GLN A 295 -7.80 1.72 -26.68
N LEU A 296 -8.54 1.68 -25.57
CA LEU A 296 -8.65 2.80 -24.64
C LEU A 296 -7.28 3.23 -24.08
N VAL A 297 -6.44 2.26 -23.69
CA VAL A 297 -5.08 2.53 -23.20
C VAL A 297 -4.24 3.24 -24.25
N ARG A 298 -4.26 2.77 -25.51
CA ARG A 298 -3.54 3.39 -26.63
C ARG A 298 -4.08 4.79 -26.98
N GLU A 299 -5.40 4.98 -26.92
CA GLU A 299 -6.04 6.27 -27.15
C GLU A 299 -5.66 7.31 -26.09
N VAL A 300 -5.61 6.92 -24.81
CA VAL A 300 -5.15 7.82 -23.73
C VAL A 300 -3.69 8.22 -23.93
N ARG A 301 -2.81 7.25 -24.22
CA ARG A 301 -1.37 7.52 -24.43
C ARG A 301 -1.10 8.40 -25.65
N SER A 302 -1.96 8.37 -26.66
CA SER A 302 -1.81 9.12 -27.92
C SER A 302 -2.44 10.50 -27.90
N GLN A 303 -3.09 10.91 -26.80
CA GLN A 303 -3.66 12.26 -26.71
C GLN A 303 -2.57 13.35 -26.87
N PRO A 304 -2.92 14.52 -27.43
CA PRO A 304 -2.04 15.67 -27.46
C PRO A 304 -1.55 16.03 -26.05
N ARG A 305 -0.23 16.12 -25.90
CA ARG A 305 0.43 16.44 -24.62
C ARG A 305 0.35 17.93 -24.34
N GLN A 306 0.21 18.29 -23.07
CA GLN A 306 0.38 19.68 -22.64
C GLN A 306 1.85 20.12 -22.81
N ALA A 307 2.09 21.43 -22.83
CA ALA A 307 3.46 21.97 -22.89
C ALA A 307 4.28 21.47 -21.69
N GLY A 308 5.49 20.97 -21.98
CA GLY A 308 6.40 20.41 -20.95
C GLY A 308 6.06 18.98 -20.50
N VAL A 309 4.98 18.36 -20.99
CA VAL A 309 4.66 16.97 -20.67
C VAL A 309 5.30 16.04 -21.70
N GLU A 310 6.25 15.19 -21.26
CA GLU A 310 6.93 14.24 -22.14
C GLU A 310 6.04 13.05 -22.51
N ARG A 311 5.23 12.54 -21.57
CA ARG A 311 4.42 11.33 -21.76
C ARG A 311 3.14 11.38 -20.92
N ILE A 312 2.08 10.80 -21.45
CA ILE A 312 0.84 10.52 -20.73
C ILE A 312 0.87 9.06 -20.28
N PHE A 313 0.61 8.81 -19.01
CA PHE A 313 0.58 7.47 -18.42
C PHE A 313 -0.87 7.05 -18.16
N VAL A 314 -1.16 5.76 -18.29
CA VAL A 314 -2.37 5.15 -17.69
C VAL A 314 -2.06 4.67 -16.27
N PRO A 315 -3.06 4.52 -15.39
CA PRO A 315 -2.84 4.06 -14.02
C PRO A 315 -2.04 2.75 -13.95
N GLY A 316 -0.99 2.74 -13.12
CA GLY A 316 -0.11 1.59 -12.88
C GLY A 316 1.11 1.53 -13.81
N GLU A 317 1.07 2.21 -14.96
CA GLU A 317 2.15 2.15 -15.96
C GLU A 317 3.48 2.67 -15.43
N TRP A 318 3.45 3.71 -14.60
CA TRP A 318 4.65 4.25 -13.95
C TRP A 318 5.25 3.23 -12.97
N GLU A 319 4.42 2.65 -12.12
CA GLU A 319 4.81 1.65 -11.13
C GLU A 319 5.36 0.38 -11.79
N TYR A 320 4.77 -0.09 -12.90
CA TYR A 320 5.29 -1.22 -13.66
C TYR A 320 6.67 -0.93 -14.25
N GLN A 321 6.89 0.27 -14.79
CA GLN A 321 8.22 0.66 -15.29
C GLN A 321 9.26 0.70 -14.17
N LEU A 322 8.90 1.21 -12.98
CA LEU A 322 9.80 1.21 -11.83
C LEU A 322 10.11 -0.21 -11.35
N ALA A 323 9.11 -1.08 -11.32
CA ALA A 323 9.29 -2.48 -10.95
C ALA A 323 10.24 -3.21 -11.92
N GLU A 324 10.08 -3.03 -13.23
CA GLU A 324 11.00 -3.61 -14.22
C GLU A 324 12.43 -3.06 -14.06
N ARG A 325 12.59 -1.75 -13.87
CA ARG A 325 13.92 -1.16 -13.59
C ARG A 325 14.52 -1.73 -12.31
N SER A 326 13.72 -1.95 -11.27
CA SER A 326 14.17 -2.51 -10.00
C SER A 326 14.59 -3.97 -10.11
N LYS A 327 14.02 -4.76 -11.04
CA LYS A 327 14.49 -6.11 -11.35
C LYS A 327 15.89 -6.11 -11.96
N GLU A 328 16.17 -5.16 -12.85
CA GLU A 328 17.46 -5.04 -13.53
C GLU A 328 18.54 -4.39 -12.66
N GLN A 329 18.19 -3.33 -11.93
CA GLN A 329 19.12 -2.46 -11.23
C GLN A 329 19.20 -2.76 -9.72
N GLY A 330 18.27 -3.54 -9.19
CA GLY A 330 18.07 -3.70 -7.76
C GLY A 330 17.35 -2.52 -7.11
N ILE A 331 17.07 -2.67 -5.82
CA ILE A 331 16.40 -1.68 -4.99
C ILE A 331 17.43 -1.05 -4.06
N THR A 332 17.49 0.27 -4.05
CA THR A 332 18.45 1.03 -3.24
C THR A 332 17.82 1.48 -1.93
N LEU A 333 18.38 1.01 -0.81
CA LEU A 333 17.99 1.41 0.54
C LEU A 333 18.96 2.45 1.09
N ALA A 334 18.42 3.45 1.78
CA ALA A 334 19.22 4.47 2.45
C ALA A 334 19.97 3.87 3.67
N ALA A 335 21.20 4.31 3.90
CA ALA A 335 22.07 3.79 4.95
C ALA A 335 21.43 3.73 6.36
N PRO A 336 20.64 4.74 6.82
CA PRO A 336 19.95 4.64 8.10
C PRO A 336 18.97 3.47 8.18
N GLY A 337 18.24 3.20 7.09
CA GLY A 337 17.31 2.07 7.01
C GLY A 337 18.04 0.73 7.01
N VAL A 338 19.17 0.63 6.30
CA VAL A 338 20.01 -0.58 6.31
C VAL A 338 20.52 -0.88 7.72
N ARG A 339 21.04 0.12 8.44
CA ARG A 339 21.51 -0.04 9.83
C ARG A 339 20.40 -0.50 10.77
N GLU A 340 19.19 0.04 10.61
CA GLU A 340 18.02 -0.36 11.39
C GLU A 340 17.65 -1.83 11.14
N LEU A 341 17.65 -2.26 9.88
CA LEU A 341 17.36 -3.64 9.47
C LEU A 341 18.45 -4.61 9.94
N ASP A 342 19.73 -4.26 9.83
CA ASP A 342 20.84 -5.09 10.32
C ASP A 342 20.82 -5.23 11.85
N ALA A 343 20.52 -4.15 12.57
CA ALA A 343 20.37 -4.19 14.02
C ALA A 343 19.16 -5.05 14.45
N LEU A 344 18.08 -5.05 13.67
CA LEU A 344 16.97 -5.98 13.86
C LEU A 344 17.41 -7.43 13.60
N ALA A 345 18.10 -7.70 12.50
CA ALA A 345 18.58 -9.03 12.16
C ALA A 345 19.48 -9.61 13.26
N ALA A 346 20.42 -8.82 13.78
CA ALA A 346 21.28 -9.20 14.90
C ALA A 346 20.49 -9.55 16.17
N ARG A 347 19.45 -8.78 16.52
CA ARG A 347 18.58 -9.07 17.68
C ARG A 347 17.80 -10.37 17.53
N LEU A 348 17.44 -10.74 16.31
CA LEU A 348 16.67 -11.94 15.99
C LEU A 348 17.55 -13.15 15.62
N GLY A 349 18.88 -13.00 15.59
CA GLY A 349 19.79 -14.08 15.18
C GLY A 349 19.70 -14.44 13.70
N VAL A 350 19.27 -13.51 12.85
CA VAL A 350 19.15 -13.68 11.39
C VAL A 350 20.37 -13.05 10.71
N GLN A 351 20.85 -13.66 9.61
CA GLN A 351 21.94 -13.09 8.80
C GLN A 351 21.57 -11.67 8.35
N SER A 352 22.50 -10.72 8.55
CA SER A 352 22.27 -9.30 8.25
C SER A 352 22.01 -9.06 6.77
N LEU A 353 21.34 -7.95 6.45
CA LEU A 353 21.09 -7.56 5.08
C LEU A 353 22.40 -7.21 4.36
N SER A 354 23.33 -6.55 5.06
CA SER A 354 24.66 -6.20 4.54
C SER A 354 25.54 -7.41 4.19
N GLU A 355 25.29 -8.59 4.79
CA GLU A 355 26.02 -9.83 4.49
C GLU A 355 25.43 -10.59 3.29
N ARG A 356 24.25 -10.22 2.80
CA ARG A 356 23.50 -10.95 1.75
C ARG A 356 23.84 -10.51 0.32
N VAL A 357 25.02 -9.93 0.10
CA VAL A 357 25.40 -9.30 -1.18
C VAL A 357 25.34 -10.29 -2.34
N THR A 358 24.36 -10.10 -3.23
CA THR A 358 24.40 -10.58 -4.61
C THR A 358 24.48 -9.36 -5.52
N VAL A 359 25.65 -9.18 -6.15
CA VAL A 359 26.00 -8.01 -6.96
C VAL A 359 25.10 -7.95 -8.21
N ALA A 360 24.36 -6.86 -8.39
CA ALA A 360 23.98 -6.35 -9.71
C ALA A 360 24.82 -5.09 -9.99
N PRO A 361 25.32 -4.88 -11.23
CA PRO A 361 26.38 -3.91 -11.48
C PRO A 361 25.90 -2.46 -11.35
N ARG A 362 26.75 -1.62 -10.73
CA ARG A 362 26.60 -0.16 -10.76
C ARG A 362 26.63 0.35 -12.21
N GLN A 363 25.60 1.08 -12.61
CA GLN A 363 25.75 2.18 -13.57
C GLN A 363 25.32 3.46 -12.88
N ASP A 364 26.30 4.26 -12.45
CA ASP A 364 26.08 5.65 -12.06
C ASP A 364 25.53 6.42 -13.26
N LYS A 365 24.23 6.74 -13.24
CA LYS A 365 23.70 7.91 -13.93
C LYS A 365 23.09 8.82 -12.88
N ALA A 366 23.69 9.99 -12.75
CA ALA A 366 23.25 11.08 -11.89
C ALA A 366 21.75 11.34 -12.10
N LEU A 367 20.96 11.19 -11.03
CA LEU A 367 19.60 11.70 -10.93
C LEU A 367 19.70 13.22 -10.72
N SER A 368 19.65 13.98 -11.83
CA SER A 368 19.31 15.40 -11.78
C SER A 368 17.82 15.55 -12.05
N GLY A 369 17.07 15.86 -10.99
CA GLY A 369 15.85 16.67 -10.99
C GLY A 369 14.66 16.21 -11.83
N GLU A 370 13.67 15.62 -11.16
CA GLU A 370 12.26 15.99 -11.35
C GLU A 370 11.42 15.36 -10.23
N LEU A 371 11.11 16.18 -9.23
CA LEU A 371 10.22 15.87 -8.11
C LEU A 371 9.57 17.20 -7.70
N LEU A 372 8.45 17.51 -8.33
CA LEU A 372 7.37 18.34 -7.80
C LEU A 372 6.04 17.66 -8.12
#